data_AF-A0A2N1U174-F1
#
_entry.id   AF-A0A2N1U174-F1
#
_cell.length_a   1.000
_cell.length_b   1.000
_cell.length_c   1.000
_cell.angle_alpha   90.00
_cell.angle_beta   90.00
_cell.angle_gamma   90.00
#
_symmetry.space_group_name_H-M   'P 1'
#
loop_
_entity.id
_entity.type
_entity.pdbx_description
1 polymer ?
#
loop_
_entity_poly.entity_id
_entity_poly.type
_entity_poly.pdbx_seq_one_letter_code
_entity_poly.pdbx_strand_id
1 'polypeptide(L)'
;MSKFGWHKPRRLCTPFEKWLQLLKFSEKYITMNELPDYLADEEGVSMAVAQLKKINADREMRQILEAREKEAHHVASIKKAAQDEGHEAGLAEGLAKGKAEGKAETAVEMYKLGIDINLIINATGLSEPALREILKQ
;
A
#
# COMPACT_ATOMS: atom_id res chain seq x y z
N MET A 1 37.88 -19.58 -38.38
CA MET A 1 38.00 -18.13 -38.64
C MET A 1 36.89 -17.42 -37.90
N SER A 2 37.21 -16.60 -36.90
CA SER A 2 36.23 -15.73 -36.24
C SER A 2 35.70 -14.75 -37.29
N LYS A 3 34.43 -14.89 -37.67
CA LYS A 3 33.79 -14.04 -38.69
C LYS A 3 33.54 -12.60 -38.20
N PHE A 4 33.95 -12.28 -36.96
CA PHE A 4 33.68 -11.01 -36.30
C PHE A 4 34.98 -10.20 -36.20
N GLY A 5 35.09 -9.16 -37.03
CA GLY A 5 36.24 -8.26 -37.06
C GLY A 5 36.08 -7.09 -36.09
N TRP A 6 36.61 -7.20 -34.87
CA TRP A 6 36.51 -6.17 -33.81
C TRP A 6 37.02 -4.78 -34.21
N HIS A 7 37.98 -4.70 -35.14
CA HIS A 7 38.60 -3.46 -35.63
C HIS A 7 38.11 -3.03 -37.01
N LYS A 8 37.05 -3.66 -37.53
CA LYS A 8 36.49 -3.30 -38.82
C LYS A 8 35.81 -1.92 -38.70
N PRO A 9 36.07 -0.96 -39.61
CA PRO A 9 35.41 0.34 -39.55
C PRO A 9 33.89 0.14 -39.65
N ARG A 10 33.12 0.88 -38.83
CA ARG A 10 31.67 0.67 -38.61
C ARG A 10 30.83 0.64 -39.89
N ARG A 11 31.29 1.30 -40.95
CA ARG A 11 30.67 1.34 -42.29
C ARG A 11 30.83 0.05 -43.11
N LEU A 12 31.71 -0.87 -42.70
CA LEU A 12 31.96 -2.16 -43.36
C LEU A 12 31.36 -3.35 -42.58
N CYS A 13 30.58 -3.10 -41.51
CA CYS A 13 29.89 -4.15 -40.77
C CYS A 13 28.82 -4.83 -41.64
N THR A 14 28.87 -6.15 -41.72
CA THR A 14 27.85 -6.95 -42.39
C THR A 14 26.51 -6.85 -41.65
N PRO A 15 25.36 -7.11 -42.32
CA PRO A 15 24.06 -7.13 -41.66
C PRO A 15 24.05 -8.02 -40.41
N PHE A 16 24.67 -9.20 -40.47
CA PHE A 16 24.80 -10.10 -39.33
C PHE A 16 25.59 -9.49 -38.16
N GLU A 17 26.70 -8.79 -38.42
CA GLU A 17 27.48 -8.10 -37.37
C GLU A 17 26.70 -6.93 -36.74
N LYS A 18 25.83 -6.26 -37.52
CA LYS A 18 24.92 -5.22 -37.00
C LYS A 18 23.88 -5.83 -36.05
N TRP A 19 23.27 -6.95 -36.43
CA TRP A 19 22.37 -7.71 -35.56
C TRP A 19 23.06 -8.21 -34.30
N LEU A 20 24.29 -8.71 -34.40
CA LEU A 20 25.06 -9.18 -33.25
C LEU A 20 25.39 -8.03 -32.29
N GLN A 21 25.69 -6.84 -32.81
CA GLN A 21 25.85 -5.63 -31.99
C GLN A 21 24.55 -5.21 -31.30
N LEU A 22 23.42 -5.20 -32.02
CA LEU A 22 22.11 -4.91 -31.44
C LEU A 22 21.80 -5.88 -30.29
N LEU A 23 21.96 -7.18 -30.50
CA LEU A 23 21.67 -8.19 -29.48
C LEU A 23 22.61 -8.08 -28.27
N LYS A 24 23.88 -7.75 -28.48
CA LYS A 24 24.86 -7.60 -27.41
C LYS A 24 24.66 -6.34 -26.57
N PHE A 25 24.16 -5.26 -27.17
CA PHE A 25 24.03 -3.95 -26.53
C PHE A 25 22.61 -3.38 -26.64
N SER A 26 21.60 -4.25 -26.60
CA SER A 26 20.19 -3.89 -26.84
C SER A 26 19.70 -2.83 -25.86
N GLU A 27 19.98 -2.99 -24.57
CA GLU A 27 19.62 -2.02 -23.52
C GLU A 27 20.12 -0.61 -23.84
N LYS A 28 21.37 -0.50 -24.30
CA LYS A 28 21.97 0.79 -24.68
C LYS A 28 21.20 1.44 -25.82
N TYR A 29 20.87 0.69 -26.87
CA TYR A 29 20.19 1.23 -28.05
C TYR A 29 18.69 1.50 -27.81
N ILE A 30 18.07 0.79 -26.87
CA ILE A 30 16.68 1.03 -26.43
C ILE A 30 16.58 2.34 -25.64
N THR A 31 17.58 2.65 -24.80
CA THR A 31 17.60 3.89 -24.00
C THR A 31 18.07 5.12 -24.78
N MET A 32 18.83 4.93 -25.87
CA MET A 32 19.27 6.03 -26.73
C MET A 32 18.11 6.64 -27.51
N ASN A 33 18.10 7.97 -27.67
CA ASN A 33 17.09 8.66 -28.48
C ASN A 33 17.17 8.23 -29.95
N GLU A 34 18.37 8.29 -30.53
CA GLU A 34 18.62 7.96 -31.93
C GLU A 34 19.65 6.83 -32.07
N LEU A 35 19.41 5.96 -33.04
CA LEU A 35 20.35 4.91 -33.42
C LEU A 35 21.49 5.51 -34.24
N PRO A 36 22.74 5.03 -34.05
CA PRO A 36 23.84 5.42 -34.93
C PRO A 36 23.53 5.11 -36.40
N ASP A 37 23.90 6.02 -37.31
CA ASP A 37 23.60 5.95 -38.75
C ASP A 37 23.85 4.57 -39.36
N TYR A 38 25.03 3.97 -39.11
CA TYR A 38 25.40 2.66 -39.66
C TYR A 38 24.50 1.48 -39.23
N LEU A 39 23.78 1.61 -38.11
CA LEU A 39 22.75 0.66 -37.66
C LEU A 39 21.36 1.05 -38.15
N ALA A 40 21.07 2.36 -38.20
CA ALA A 40 19.81 2.90 -38.70
C ALA A 40 19.61 2.64 -40.20
N ASP A 41 20.71 2.58 -40.97
CA ASP A 41 20.74 2.22 -42.39
C ASP A 41 20.16 0.81 -42.66
N GLU A 42 20.14 -0.06 -41.65
CA GLU A 42 19.58 -1.40 -41.76
C GLU A 42 18.12 -1.40 -41.26
N GLU A 43 17.17 -1.44 -42.19
CA GLU A 43 15.73 -1.32 -41.89
C GLU A 43 15.27 -2.33 -40.82
N GLY A 44 15.71 -3.59 -40.92
CA GLY A 44 15.37 -4.64 -39.96
C GLY A 44 15.85 -4.35 -38.54
N VAL A 45 17.04 -3.77 -38.39
CA VAL A 45 17.62 -3.40 -37.09
C VAL A 45 16.86 -2.21 -36.50
N SER A 46 16.56 -1.21 -37.33
CA SER A 46 15.78 -0.04 -36.93
C SER A 46 14.39 -0.43 -36.42
N MET A 47 13.67 -1.29 -37.17
CA MET A 47 12.36 -1.81 -36.76
C MET A 47 12.43 -2.60 -35.46
N ALA A 48 13.44 -3.46 -35.29
CA ALA A 48 13.60 -4.25 -34.07
C ALA A 48 13.82 -3.36 -32.84
N VAL A 49 14.66 -2.34 -32.94
CA VAL A 49 14.89 -1.38 -31.84
C VAL A 49 13.63 -0.60 -31.52
N ALA A 50 12.88 -0.14 -32.54
CA ALA A 50 11.63 0.58 -32.34
C ALA A 50 10.60 -0.28 -31.58
N GLN A 51 10.47 -1.57 -31.93
CA GLN A 51 9.58 -2.50 -31.22
C GLN A 51 10.04 -2.76 -29.78
N LEU A 52 11.34 -2.95 -29.56
CA LEU A 52 11.90 -3.12 -28.23
C LEU A 52 11.67 -1.89 -27.34
N LYS A 53 11.82 -0.67 -27.88
CA LYS A 53 11.46 0.57 -27.19
C LYS A 53 10.00 0.62 -26.79
N LYS A 54 9.09 0.23 -27.70
CA LYS A 54 7.65 0.19 -27.44
C LYS A 54 7.30 -0.81 -26.33
N ILE A 55 7.83 -2.03 -26.40
CA ILE A 55 7.59 -3.08 -25.38
C ILE A 55 8.15 -2.66 -24.03
N ASN A 56 9.35 -2.06 -24.01
CA ASN A 56 9.96 -1.64 -22.76
C ASN A 56 9.20 -0.45 -22.14
N ALA A 57 8.79 0.53 -22.95
CA ALA A 57 7.93 1.61 -22.48
C ALA A 57 6.60 1.10 -21.93
N ASP A 58 5.96 0.12 -22.60
CA ASP A 58 4.73 -0.51 -22.10
C ASP A 58 4.97 -1.25 -20.78
N ARG A 59 6.11 -1.95 -20.65
CA ARG A 59 6.48 -2.67 -19.42
C ARG A 59 6.76 -1.72 -18.25
N GLU A 60 7.61 -0.72 -18.44
CA GLU A 60 7.94 0.29 -17.41
C GLU A 60 6.69 1.05 -16.98
N MET A 61 5.87 1.49 -17.95
CA MET A 61 4.61 2.18 -17.66
C MET A 61 3.64 1.27 -16.87
N ARG A 62 3.55 -0.01 -17.24
CA ARG A 62 2.74 -0.99 -16.52
C ARG A 62 3.25 -1.19 -15.09
N GLN A 63 4.55 -1.34 -14.90
CA GLN A 63 5.15 -1.47 -13.58
C GLN A 63 4.90 -0.24 -12.70
N ILE A 64 5.01 0.96 -13.26
CA ILE A 64 4.71 2.21 -12.55
C ILE A 64 3.23 2.24 -12.14
N LEU A 65 2.32 1.83 -13.03
CA LEU A 65 0.89 1.81 -12.74
C LEU A 65 0.53 0.78 -11.66
N GLU A 66 1.02 -0.45 -11.79
CA GLU A 66 0.83 -1.53 -10.81
C GLU A 66 1.40 -1.15 -9.43
N ALA A 67 2.57 -0.50 -9.39
CA ALA A 67 3.16 -0.04 -8.13
C ALA A 67 2.31 1.02 -7.45
N ARG A 68 1.80 2.00 -8.21
CA ARG A 68 0.89 3.05 -7.69
C ARG A 68 -0.43 2.47 -7.20
N GLU A 69 -1.02 1.55 -7.95
CA GLU A 69 -2.26 0.89 -7.56
C GLU A 69 -2.07 0.08 -6.29
N LYS A 70 -0.97 -0.67 -6.18
CA LYS A 70 -0.62 -1.42 -4.96
C LYS A 70 -0.44 -0.50 -3.76
N GLU A 71 0.24 0.65 -3.93
CA GLU A 71 0.40 1.64 -2.86
C GLU A 71 -0.94 2.22 -2.41
N ALA A 72 -1.80 2.60 -3.36
CA ALA A 72 -3.15 3.11 -3.08
C ALA A 72 -3.98 2.07 -2.31
N HIS A 73 -3.94 0.80 -2.72
CA HIS A 73 -4.60 -0.28 -2.00
C HIS A 73 -4.03 -0.51 -0.61
N HIS A 74 -2.70 -0.43 -0.45
CA HIS A 74 -2.06 -0.59 0.85
C HIS A 74 -2.48 0.51 1.82
N VAL A 75 -2.44 1.78 1.37
CA VAL A 75 -2.91 2.93 2.14
C VAL A 75 -4.39 2.82 2.48
N ALA A 76 -5.24 2.44 1.52
CA ALA A 76 -6.67 2.24 1.76
C ALA A 76 -6.93 1.13 2.80
N SER A 77 -6.17 0.03 2.72
CA SER A 77 -6.27 -1.10 3.66
C SER A 77 -5.84 -0.69 5.07
N ILE A 78 -4.71 0.02 5.21
CA ILE A 78 -4.25 0.53 6.51
C ILE A 78 -5.29 1.48 7.10
N LYS A 79 -5.79 2.42 6.31
CA LYS A 79 -6.79 3.38 6.78
C LYS A 79 -8.06 2.68 7.24
N LYS A 80 -8.53 1.69 6.49
CA LYS A 80 -9.72 0.91 6.86
C LYS A 80 -9.50 0.14 8.16
N ALA A 81 -8.37 -0.58 8.29
CA ALA A 81 -8.05 -1.31 9.51
C ALA A 81 -8.01 -0.38 10.73
N ALA A 82 -7.37 0.78 10.62
CA ALA A 82 -7.32 1.77 11.71
C ALA A 82 -8.71 2.34 12.07
N GLN A 83 -9.59 2.53 11.08
CA GLN A 83 -10.96 2.97 11.32
C GLN A 83 -11.79 1.90 12.01
N ASP A 84 -11.69 0.64 11.56
CA ASP A 84 -12.40 -0.49 12.14
C ASP A 84 -11.96 -0.72 13.60
N GLU A 85 -10.64 -0.77 13.86
CA GLU A 85 -10.09 -0.90 15.22
C GLU A 85 -10.51 0.28 16.13
N GLY A 86 -10.43 1.51 15.62
CA GLY A 86 -10.84 2.69 16.37
C GLY A 86 -12.34 2.71 16.68
N HIS A 87 -13.17 2.24 15.75
CA HIS A 87 -14.61 2.13 15.95
C HIS A 87 -14.97 1.05 16.97
N GLU A 88 -14.37 -0.13 16.87
CA GLU A 88 -14.59 -1.23 17.82
C GLU A 88 -14.14 -0.84 19.23
N ALA A 89 -12.96 -0.24 19.38
CA ALA A 89 -12.46 0.25 20.66
C ALA A 89 -13.38 1.33 21.24
N GLY A 90 -13.80 2.30 20.42
CA GLY A 90 -14.71 3.37 20.83
C GLY A 90 -16.08 2.85 21.26
N LEU A 91 -16.63 1.87 20.54
CA LEU A 91 -17.88 1.20 20.92
C LEU A 91 -17.74 0.43 22.23
N ALA A 92 -16.67 -0.33 22.41
CA ALA A 92 -16.43 -1.09 23.63
C ALA A 92 -16.26 -0.17 24.85
N GLU A 93 -15.47 0.88 24.72
CA GLU A 93 -15.26 1.88 25.78
C GLU A 93 -16.57 2.63 26.08
N GLY A 94 -17.31 3.05 25.06
CA GLY A 94 -18.59 3.74 25.21
C GLY A 94 -19.65 2.87 25.89
N LEU A 95 -19.76 1.59 25.52
CA LEU A 95 -20.65 0.62 26.18
C LEU A 95 -20.26 0.38 27.64
N ALA A 96 -18.96 0.28 27.93
CA ALA A 96 -18.47 0.07 29.30
C ALA A 96 -18.76 1.29 30.18
N LYS A 97 -18.44 2.50 29.70
CA LYS A 97 -18.72 3.76 30.41
C LYS A 97 -20.22 3.96 30.61
N GLY A 98 -21.03 3.83 29.56
CA GLY A 98 -22.48 3.99 29.65
C GLY A 98 -23.14 3.00 30.61
N LYS A 99 -22.66 1.74 30.66
CA LYS A 99 -23.12 0.76 31.67
C LYS A 99 -22.71 1.15 33.08
N ALA A 100 -21.51 1.69 33.27
CA ALA A 100 -21.03 2.12 34.58
C ALA A 100 -21.79 3.35 35.08
N GLU A 101 -21.95 4.36 34.22
CA GLU A 101 -22.72 5.59 34.49
C GLU A 101 -24.18 5.26 34.80
N GLY A 102 -24.84 4.45 33.96
CA GLY A 102 -26.23 4.06 34.20
C GLY A 102 -26.42 3.28 35.51
N LYS A 103 -25.46 2.43 35.91
CA LYS A 103 -25.47 1.78 37.22
C LYS A 103 -25.33 2.78 38.36
N ALA A 104 -24.43 3.76 38.23
CA ALA A 104 -24.22 4.79 39.23
C ALA A 104 -25.47 5.68 39.39
N GLU A 105 -26.05 6.16 38.29
CA GLU A 105 -27.27 6.95 38.29
C GLU A 105 -28.45 6.19 38.92
N THR A 106 -28.62 4.91 38.54
CA THR A 106 -29.66 4.06 39.14
C THR A 106 -29.45 3.90 40.64
N ALA A 107 -28.21 3.70 41.09
CA ALA A 107 -27.90 3.56 42.52
C ALA A 107 -28.19 4.84 43.31
N VAL A 108 -27.88 6.01 42.75
CA VAL A 108 -28.21 7.32 43.35
C VAL A 108 -29.71 7.49 43.46
N GLU A 109 -30.46 7.17 42.41
CA GLU A 109 -31.92 7.31 42.42
C GLU A 109 -32.58 6.35 43.41
N MET A 110 -32.12 5.09 43.47
CA MET A 110 -32.56 4.12 44.48
C MET A 110 -32.29 4.61 45.91
N TYR A 111 -31.13 5.22 46.15
CA TYR A 111 -30.79 5.78 47.46
C TYR A 111 -31.72 6.95 47.83
N LYS A 112 -32.02 7.85 46.89
CA LYS A 112 -32.98 8.95 47.09
C LYS A 112 -34.38 8.46 47.40
N LEU A 113 -34.79 7.32 46.84
CA LEU A 113 -36.06 6.66 47.12
C LEU A 113 -36.09 5.95 48.49
N GLY A 114 -35.00 5.99 49.26
CA GLY A 114 -34.92 5.41 50.60
C GLY A 114 -34.70 3.90 50.61
N ILE A 115 -34.22 3.31 49.50
CA ILE A 115 -33.87 1.89 49.43
C ILE A 115 -32.61 1.63 50.26
N ASP A 116 -32.59 0.51 51.00
CA ASP A 116 -31.44 0.11 51.82
C ASP A 116 -30.16 -0.08 50.99
N ILE A 117 -29.03 0.39 51.53
CA ILE A 117 -27.72 0.37 50.88
C ILE A 117 -27.29 -1.05 50.49
N ASN A 118 -27.57 -2.06 51.33
CA ASN A 118 -27.21 -3.44 51.01
C ASN A 118 -28.04 -3.99 49.85
N LEU A 119 -29.30 -3.57 49.72
CA LEU A 119 -30.15 -3.96 48.61
C LEU A 119 -29.70 -3.31 47.29
N ILE A 120 -29.26 -2.05 47.34
CA ILE A 120 -28.71 -1.33 46.17
C ILE A 120 -27.43 -1.99 45.67
N ILE A 121 -26.52 -2.36 46.58
CA ILE A 121 -25.28 -3.09 46.27
C ILE A 121 -25.60 -4.41 45.54
N ASN A 122 -26.56 -5.18 46.06
CA ASN A 122 -26.98 -6.44 45.44
C ASN A 122 -27.67 -6.25 44.08
N ALA A 123 -28.50 -5.22 43.92
CA ALA A 123 -29.26 -4.99 42.69
C ALA A 123 -28.41 -4.43 41.54
N THR A 124 -27.47 -3.53 41.85
CA THR A 124 -26.62 -2.84 40.85
C THR A 124 -25.29 -3.56 40.61
N GLY A 125 -24.88 -4.42 41.55
CA GLY A 125 -23.58 -5.11 41.54
C GLY A 125 -22.39 -4.17 41.79
N LEU A 126 -22.62 -2.98 42.35
CA LEU A 126 -21.58 -2.03 42.74
C LEU A 126 -20.94 -2.47 44.05
N SER A 127 -19.61 -2.33 44.18
CA SER A 127 -18.94 -2.54 45.46
C SER A 127 -19.30 -1.43 46.46
N GLU A 128 -19.35 -1.74 47.75
CA GLU A 128 -19.57 -0.76 48.82
C GLU A 128 -18.69 0.50 48.73
N PRO A 129 -17.35 0.42 48.49
CA PRO A 129 -16.53 1.62 48.35
C PRO A 129 -16.91 2.47 47.14
N ALA A 130 -17.23 1.85 45.99
CA ALA A 130 -17.65 2.56 44.79
C ALA A 130 -18.98 3.32 45.02
N LEU A 131 -19.95 2.68 45.68
CA LEU A 131 -21.21 3.31 46.01
C LEU A 131 -21.03 4.50 46.97
N ARG A 132 -20.16 4.37 47.97
CA ARG A 132 -19.84 5.47 48.90
C ARG A 132 -19.17 6.65 48.20
N GLU A 133 -18.32 6.42 47.21
CA GLU A 133 -17.72 7.50 46.42
C GLU A 133 -18.75 8.20 45.53
N ILE A 134 -19.66 7.45 44.91
CA ILE A 134 -20.77 8.01 44.11
C ILE A 134 -21.70 8.87 44.98
N LEU A 135 -22.01 8.43 46.20
CA LEU A 135 -22.90 9.16 47.13
C LEU A 135 -22.24 10.35 47.85
N LYS A 136 -20.91 10.48 47.77
CA LYS A 136 -20.17 11.64 48.30
C LYS A 136 -20.12 12.82 47.32
N GLN A 137 -20.34 12.57 46.03
CA GLN A 137 -20.47 13.60 45.00
C GLN A 137 -21.82 14.33 45.12
#